data_AF-A0A0W1B1K7-F1
#
_entry.id   AF-A0A0W1B1K7-F1
#
_cell.length_a   1.000
_cell.length_b   1.000
_cell.length_c   1.000
_cell.angle_alpha   90.00
_cell.angle_beta   90.00
_cell.angle_gamma   90.00
#
_symmetry.space_group_name_H-M   'P 1'
#
loop_
_entity.id
_entity.type
_entity.pdbx_description
1 polymer ?
#
loop_
_entity_poly.entity_id
_entity_poly.type
_entity_poly.pdbx_seq_one_letter_code
_entity_poly.pdbx_strand_id
1 'polypeptide(L)'
;MGWTERVKNNIFPVSEEKNNVRRALDEWVYKGNMYDVETPDEVCELCDHPNIRYQFEIINIHNQNTLQIGSECVNKFEISVLDQLGKKLTNKDAKKKVNQDRNKLVTDAKKRDLINSLVQLSKVDEDFDIENFIKYFKENSAFTPKQLTILIWRLEKYKIKFKKSHFKMTIKRNKDKQQLFDMEDWKVKTIWDCLSSSQKEIYNEHTKRKAFTNHLPL
;
A
#
# COMPACT_ATOMS: atom_id res chain seq x y z
N MET A 1 -3.60 26.11 18.20
CA MET A 1 -4.86 25.42 18.58
C MET A 1 -4.56 23.95 18.83
N GLY A 2 -4.99 23.39 19.97
CA GLY A 2 -4.78 21.97 20.30
C GLY A 2 -5.63 21.04 19.42
N TRP A 3 -5.20 19.79 19.25
CA TRP A 3 -5.90 18.81 18.41
C TRP A 3 -7.34 18.51 18.87
N THR A 4 -7.58 18.51 20.19
CA THR A 4 -8.91 18.31 20.78
C THR A 4 -9.88 19.43 20.42
N GLU A 5 -9.39 20.68 20.34
CA GLU A 5 -10.24 21.82 19.99
C GLU A 5 -10.66 21.78 18.53
N ARG A 6 -9.77 21.33 17.63
CA ARG A 6 -10.10 21.13 16.21
C ARG A 6 -11.21 20.10 16.03
N VAL A 7 -11.07 18.96 16.70
CA VAL A 7 -12.10 17.91 16.70
C VAL A 7 -13.43 18.42 17.20
N LYS A 8 -13.42 19.15 18.31
CA LYS A 8 -14.62 19.78 18.88
C LYS A 8 -15.29 20.73 17.89
N ASN A 9 -14.51 21.62 17.27
CA ASN A 9 -15.00 22.60 16.30
C ASN A 9 -15.59 21.96 15.05
N ASN A 10 -15.05 20.80 14.65
CA ASN A 10 -15.49 20.13 13.43
C ASN A 10 -16.64 19.16 13.69
N ILE A 11 -16.67 18.47 14.84
CA ILE A 11 -17.69 17.44 15.11
C ILE A 11 -19.02 18.03 15.57
N PHE A 12 -19.00 19.05 16.43
CA PHE A 12 -20.23 19.60 17.01
C PHE A 12 -21.19 20.23 15.99
N PRO A 13 -20.75 20.97 14.96
CA PRO A 13 -21.68 21.52 13.97
C PRO A 13 -22.51 20.44 13.27
N VAL A 14 -21.93 19.26 13.05
CA VAL A 14 -22.51 18.16 12.26
C VAL A 14 -23.07 17.00 13.08
N SER A 15 -22.91 17.00 14.41
CA SER A 15 -23.52 16.03 15.34
C SER A 15 -24.85 16.50 15.93
N GLU A 16 -25.63 15.62 16.55
CA GLU A 16 -26.75 16.04 17.40
C GLU A 16 -26.26 16.51 18.77
N GLU A 17 -25.34 15.78 19.40
CA GLU A 17 -24.63 16.18 20.61
C GLU A 17 -23.67 17.37 20.33
N LYS A 18 -23.82 18.43 21.14
CA LYS A 18 -23.12 19.71 20.95
C LYS A 18 -22.13 20.08 22.05
N ASN A 19 -22.08 19.33 23.14
CA ASN A 19 -21.37 19.72 24.36
C ASN A 19 -20.32 18.69 24.80
N ASN A 20 -20.51 17.41 24.48
CA ASN A 20 -19.57 16.35 24.84
C ASN A 20 -18.99 15.66 23.60
N VAL A 21 -17.68 15.82 23.37
CA VAL A 21 -16.98 15.29 22.19
C VAL A 21 -17.08 13.76 22.10
N ARG A 22 -16.95 13.03 23.22
CA ARG A 22 -17.04 11.55 23.17
C ARG A 22 -18.43 11.10 22.75
N ARG A 23 -19.47 11.69 23.34
CA ARG A 23 -20.86 11.38 23.00
C ARG A 23 -21.19 11.75 21.56
N ALA A 24 -20.69 12.88 21.07
CA ALA A 24 -20.83 13.27 19.67
C ALA A 24 -20.18 12.23 18.75
N LEU A 25 -18.96 11.76 19.05
CA LEU A 25 -18.27 10.72 18.27
C LEU A 25 -18.96 9.36 18.31
N ASP A 26 -19.75 9.05 19.35
CA ASP A 26 -20.51 7.79 19.43
C ASP A 26 -21.65 7.72 18.39
N GLU A 27 -22.07 8.87 17.84
CA GLU A 27 -23.05 8.98 16.76
C GLU A 27 -22.48 8.56 15.39
N TRP A 28 -21.16 8.44 15.26
CA TRP A 28 -20.50 8.24 13.97
C TRP A 28 -20.07 6.81 13.76
N VAL A 29 -20.29 6.32 12.53
CA VAL A 29 -19.94 4.96 12.11
C VAL A 29 -19.13 4.95 10.82
N TYR A 30 -18.11 4.11 10.77
CA TYR A 30 -17.40 3.73 9.54
C TYR A 30 -18.01 2.44 8.98
N LYS A 31 -18.52 2.50 7.74
CA LYS A 31 -19.19 1.37 7.06
C LYS A 31 -18.32 0.66 6.01
N GLY A 32 -17.09 1.13 5.77
CA GLY A 32 -16.21 0.57 4.73
C GLY A 32 -16.02 1.45 3.49
N ASN A 33 -16.65 2.63 3.44
CA ASN A 33 -16.52 3.57 2.33
C ASN A 33 -15.18 4.31 2.44
N MET A 34 -14.32 4.12 1.43
CA MET A 34 -12.96 4.64 1.44
C MET A 34 -12.50 4.99 0.03
N TYR A 35 -11.65 6.02 -0.08
CA TYR A 35 -11.28 6.63 -1.35
C TYR A 35 -9.77 6.87 -1.42
N ASP A 36 -9.20 6.67 -2.62
CA ASP A 36 -7.86 7.14 -2.98
C ASP A 36 -8.05 8.38 -3.86
N VAL A 37 -7.81 9.58 -3.31
CA VAL A 37 -7.89 10.85 -4.09
C VAL A 37 -6.63 11.10 -4.94
N GLU A 38 -5.78 10.09 -5.09
CA GLU A 38 -4.54 10.05 -5.89
C GLU A 38 -3.38 10.93 -5.38
N THR A 39 -3.66 12.15 -4.95
CA THR A 39 -2.68 13.10 -4.39
C THR A 39 -2.91 13.36 -2.90
N PRO A 40 -1.85 13.60 -2.12
CA PRO A 40 -1.95 13.86 -0.68
C PRO A 40 -2.19 15.35 -0.42
N ASP A 41 -3.30 15.90 -0.91
CA ASP A 41 -3.59 17.34 -0.80
C ASP A 41 -4.80 17.63 0.11
N GLU A 42 -5.55 16.59 0.50
CA GLU A 42 -6.76 16.76 1.30
C GLU A 42 -6.47 16.97 2.78
N VAL A 43 -7.44 17.55 3.49
CA VAL A 43 -7.40 17.79 4.93
C VAL A 43 -8.39 16.86 5.62
N CYS A 44 -7.99 16.23 6.72
CA CYS A 44 -8.89 15.42 7.53
C CYS A 44 -9.99 16.29 8.15
N GLU A 45 -11.24 16.06 7.77
CA GLU A 45 -12.37 16.88 8.21
C GLU A 45 -12.65 16.79 9.72
N LEU A 46 -12.09 15.80 10.41
CA LEU A 46 -12.23 15.67 11.86
C LEU A 46 -11.14 16.35 12.67
N CYS A 47 -9.88 16.33 12.24
CA CYS A 47 -8.75 16.77 13.09
C CYS A 47 -7.85 17.84 12.44
N ASP A 48 -8.21 18.27 11.24
CA ASP A 48 -7.47 19.18 10.36
C ASP A 48 -6.04 18.75 10.07
N HIS A 49 -5.75 17.44 10.11
CA HIS A 49 -4.45 16.95 9.67
C HIS A 49 -4.35 17.11 8.15
N PRO A 50 -3.35 17.86 7.64
CA PRO A 50 -3.23 18.12 6.22
C PRO A 50 -2.61 16.93 5.47
N ASN A 51 -2.65 17.01 4.14
CA ASN A 51 -1.97 16.12 3.21
C ASN A 51 -2.38 14.65 3.32
N ILE A 52 -3.67 14.38 3.53
CA ILE A 52 -4.19 13.01 3.46
C ILE A 52 -4.53 12.65 2.01
N ARG A 53 -4.15 11.44 1.60
CA ARG A 53 -4.50 10.87 0.28
C ARG A 53 -5.62 9.85 0.34
N TYR A 54 -5.71 9.14 1.46
CA TYR A 54 -6.69 8.08 1.67
C TYR A 54 -7.73 8.56 2.66
N GLN A 55 -8.96 8.69 2.18
CA GLN A 55 -10.10 9.15 2.96
C GLN A 55 -10.99 7.98 3.35
N PHE A 56 -11.52 8.05 4.56
CA PHE A 56 -12.42 7.09 5.17
C PHE A 56 -13.67 7.86 5.54
N GLU A 57 -14.79 7.50 4.93
CA GLU A 57 -16.05 8.16 5.19
C GLU A 57 -16.67 7.61 6.47
N ILE A 58 -16.95 8.51 7.40
CA ILE A 58 -17.79 8.22 8.56
C ILE A 58 -19.13 8.93 8.39
N ILE A 59 -20.19 8.29 8.87
CA ILE A 59 -21.56 8.77 8.73
C ILE A 59 -22.19 8.89 10.10
N ASN A 60 -22.85 10.00 10.38
CA ASN A 60 -23.65 10.18 11.58
C ASN A 60 -24.96 9.39 11.46
N ILE A 61 -25.25 8.53 12.43
CA ILE A 61 -26.40 7.63 12.38
C ILE A 61 -27.75 8.35 12.56
N HIS A 62 -27.76 9.55 13.15
CA HIS A 62 -28.99 10.28 13.45
C HIS A 62 -29.41 11.23 12.33
N ASN A 63 -28.44 11.94 11.73
CA ASN A 63 -28.72 13.00 10.75
C ASN A 63 -28.13 12.75 9.35
N GLN A 64 -27.43 11.63 9.14
CA GLN A 64 -26.80 11.25 7.86
C GLN A 64 -25.69 12.19 7.36
N ASN A 65 -25.24 13.15 8.17
CA ASN A 65 -24.05 13.93 7.83
C ASN A 65 -22.84 13.00 7.67
N THR A 66 -21.92 13.37 6.79
CA THR A 66 -20.71 12.60 6.48
C THR A 66 -19.45 13.40 6.77
N LEU A 67 -18.37 12.72 7.14
CA LEU A 67 -17.03 13.30 7.21
C LEU A 67 -16.01 12.39 6.52
N GLN A 68 -15.11 12.98 5.76
CA GLN A 68 -13.95 12.33 5.14
C GLN A 68 -12.73 12.49 6.04
N ILE A 69 -12.27 11.38 6.63
CA ILE A 69 -11.21 11.40 7.64
C ILE A 69 -10.06 10.48 7.26
N GLY A 70 -8.89 10.68 7.89
CA GLY A 70 -7.79 9.72 7.80
C GLY A 70 -8.07 8.44 8.60
N SER A 71 -7.53 7.30 8.15
CA SER A 71 -7.63 6.01 8.85
C SER A 71 -7.18 6.05 10.32
N GLU A 72 -6.21 6.91 10.63
CA GLU A 72 -5.71 7.08 11.99
C GLU A 72 -6.76 7.70 12.91
N CYS A 73 -7.62 8.58 12.39
CA CYS A 73 -8.70 9.17 13.17
C CYS A 73 -9.75 8.12 13.56
N VAL A 74 -10.11 7.20 12.64
CA VAL A 74 -11.01 6.08 12.97
C VAL A 74 -10.52 5.31 14.20
N ASN A 75 -9.22 5.02 14.24
CA ASN A 75 -8.60 4.26 15.34
C ASN A 75 -8.38 5.10 16.61
N LYS A 76 -7.91 6.35 16.47
CA LYS A 76 -7.55 7.23 17.58
C LYS A 76 -8.77 7.70 18.37
N PHE A 77 -9.86 7.97 17.66
CA PHE A 77 -11.12 8.44 18.25
C PHE A 77 -12.10 7.30 18.54
N GLU A 78 -11.69 6.04 18.32
CA GLU A 78 -12.54 4.87 18.52
C GLU A 78 -13.92 5.03 17.88
N ILE A 79 -13.93 5.46 16.62
CA ILE A 79 -15.16 5.57 15.83
C ILE A 79 -15.71 4.15 15.65
N SER A 80 -17.02 4.00 15.79
CA SER A 80 -17.68 2.71 15.65
C SER A 80 -17.47 2.17 14.23
N VAL A 81 -16.97 0.94 14.09
CA VAL A 81 -16.80 0.29 12.79
C VAL A 81 -17.83 -0.82 12.64
N LEU A 82 -18.53 -0.84 11.50
CA LEU A 82 -19.50 -1.88 11.18
C LEU A 82 -18.90 -2.93 10.24
N ASP A 83 -19.35 -4.17 10.38
CA ASP A 83 -19.12 -5.22 9.39
C ASP A 83 -20.11 -5.14 8.22
N GLN A 84 -20.01 -6.09 7.29
CA GLN A 84 -20.89 -6.16 6.10
C GLN A 84 -22.35 -6.41 6.44
N LEU A 85 -22.66 -6.93 7.63
CA LEU A 85 -24.01 -7.19 8.12
C LEU A 85 -24.54 -6.03 8.97
N GLY A 86 -23.77 -4.94 9.10
CA GLY A 86 -24.13 -3.77 9.91
C GLY A 86 -23.87 -3.93 11.41
N LYS A 87 -23.18 -5.00 11.84
CA LYS A 87 -22.87 -5.22 13.25
C LYS A 87 -21.63 -4.44 13.68
N LYS A 88 -21.71 -3.79 14.84
CA LYS A 88 -20.56 -3.10 15.45
C LYS A 88 -19.47 -4.11 15.83
N LEU A 89 -18.26 -3.85 15.33
CA LEU A 89 -17.07 -4.63 15.61
C LEU A 89 -16.47 -4.31 16.98
N THR A 90 -15.74 -5.26 17.54
CA THR A 90 -14.88 -5.02 18.71
C THR A 90 -13.76 -4.06 18.35
N ASN A 91 -13.16 -3.37 19.34
CA ASN A 91 -12.02 -2.47 19.08
C ASN A 91 -10.84 -3.17 18.37
N LYS A 92 -10.61 -4.46 18.65
CA LYS A 92 -9.57 -5.26 18.00
C LYS A 92 -9.90 -5.50 16.53
N ASP A 93 -11.13 -5.91 16.24
CA ASP A 93 -11.57 -6.22 14.88
C ASP A 93 -11.76 -4.95 14.04
N ALA A 94 -12.21 -3.86 14.65
CA ALA A 94 -12.29 -2.53 14.04
C ALA A 94 -10.91 -2.07 13.55
N LYS A 95 -9.89 -2.08 14.43
CA LYS A 95 -8.51 -1.75 14.06
C LYS A 95 -7.98 -2.64 12.94
N LYS A 96 -8.26 -3.94 13.01
CA LYS A 96 -7.87 -4.90 11.95
C LYS A 96 -8.52 -4.54 10.62
N LYS A 97 -9.83 -4.29 10.60
CA LYS A 97 -10.58 -3.93 9.39
C LYS A 97 -10.06 -2.63 8.78
N VAL A 98 -9.92 -1.56 9.57
CA VAL A 98 -9.42 -0.26 9.09
C VAL A 98 -8.02 -0.39 8.48
N ASN A 99 -7.14 -1.17 9.11
CA ASN A 99 -5.80 -1.43 8.58
C ASN A 99 -5.84 -2.23 7.27
N GLN A 100 -6.73 -3.23 7.16
CA GLN A 100 -6.91 -4.00 5.92
C GLN A 100 -7.42 -3.10 4.79
N ASP A 101 -8.43 -2.28 5.06
CA ASP A 101 -9.03 -1.32 4.15
C ASP A 101 -7.98 -0.32 3.64
N ARG A 102 -7.20 0.30 4.54
CA ARG A 102 -6.07 1.17 4.19
C ARG A 102 -5.03 0.45 3.32
N ASN A 103 -4.63 -0.75 3.73
CA ASN A 103 -3.62 -1.52 3.00
C ASN A 103 -4.10 -1.92 1.61
N LYS A 104 -5.42 -2.12 1.42
CA LYS A 104 -6.03 -2.36 0.12
C LYS A 104 -5.85 -1.14 -0.79
N LEU A 105 -6.25 0.06 -0.35
CA LEU A 105 -6.05 1.30 -1.12
C LEU A 105 -4.58 1.52 -1.51
N VAL A 106 -3.67 1.37 -0.55
CA VAL A 106 -2.22 1.51 -0.82
C VAL A 106 -1.73 0.47 -1.82
N THR A 107 -2.22 -0.77 -1.74
CA THR A 107 -1.81 -1.85 -2.65
C THR A 107 -2.35 -1.61 -4.05
N ASP A 108 -3.60 -1.18 -4.17
CA ASP A 108 -4.25 -0.92 -5.45
C ASP A 108 -3.62 0.31 -6.14
N ALA A 109 -3.30 1.37 -5.40
CA ALA A 109 -2.50 2.49 -5.86
C ALA A 109 -1.14 2.06 -6.44
N LYS A 110 -0.40 1.22 -5.71
CA LYS A 110 0.90 0.70 -6.16
C LYS A 110 0.78 -0.10 -7.46
N LYS A 111 -0.26 -0.95 -7.56
CA LYS A 111 -0.55 -1.73 -8.77
C LYS A 111 -0.88 -0.81 -9.94
N ARG A 112 -1.72 0.20 -9.75
CA ARG A 112 -2.07 1.19 -10.77
C ARG A 112 -0.82 1.91 -11.28
N ASP A 113 0.02 2.43 -10.38
CA ASP A 113 1.26 3.12 -10.75
C ASP A 113 2.23 2.21 -11.54
N LEU A 114 2.34 0.94 -11.14
CA LEU A 114 3.13 -0.06 -11.86
C LEU A 114 2.57 -0.31 -13.27
N ILE A 115 1.27 -0.59 -13.39
CA ILE A 115 0.63 -0.85 -14.67
C ILE A 115 0.77 0.36 -15.60
N ASN A 116 0.59 1.58 -15.07
CA ASN A 116 0.79 2.81 -15.84
C ASN A 116 2.23 2.91 -16.37
N SER A 117 3.23 2.50 -15.57
CA SER A 117 4.63 2.48 -16.01
C SER A 117 4.85 1.45 -17.15
N LEU A 118 4.20 0.29 -17.09
CA LEU A 118 4.28 -0.72 -18.16
C LEU A 118 3.58 -0.27 -19.44
N VAL A 119 2.42 0.38 -19.33
CA VAL A 119 1.70 0.96 -20.48
C VAL A 119 2.48 2.12 -21.10
N GLN A 120 3.22 2.90 -20.32
CA GLN A 120 4.14 3.89 -20.88
C GLN A 120 5.28 3.22 -21.64
N LEU A 121 5.82 2.11 -21.11
CA LEU A 121 6.88 1.34 -21.78
C LEU A 121 6.42 0.76 -23.12
N SER A 122 5.19 0.23 -23.19
CA SER A 122 4.64 -0.31 -24.42
C SER A 122 4.54 0.69 -25.57
N LYS A 123 4.47 1.99 -25.26
CA LYS A 123 4.37 3.06 -26.26
C LYS A 123 5.70 3.50 -26.85
N VAL A 124 6.82 3.17 -26.20
CA VAL A 124 8.17 3.62 -26.59
C VAL A 124 9.11 2.49 -26.96
N ASP A 125 8.73 1.25 -26.66
CA ASP A 125 9.50 0.04 -26.89
C ASP A 125 8.62 -1.01 -27.59
N GLU A 126 8.22 -0.70 -28.83
CA GLU A 126 7.21 -1.45 -29.60
C GLU A 126 7.59 -2.92 -29.83
N ASP A 127 8.89 -3.21 -29.96
CA ASP A 127 9.41 -4.57 -30.15
C ASP A 127 9.42 -5.41 -28.86
N PHE A 128 9.15 -4.80 -27.71
CA PHE A 128 9.13 -5.51 -26.44
C PHE A 128 7.73 -5.99 -26.11
N ASP A 129 7.60 -7.31 -25.98
CA ASP A 129 6.37 -8.00 -25.58
C ASP A 129 6.02 -7.74 -24.10
N ILE A 130 5.59 -6.51 -23.84
CA ILE A 130 5.13 -6.00 -22.56
C ILE A 130 3.80 -6.64 -22.14
N GLU A 131 2.99 -7.08 -23.10
CA GLU A 131 1.69 -7.68 -22.86
C GLU A 131 1.82 -8.97 -22.06
N ASN A 132 2.81 -9.81 -22.38
CA ASN A 132 3.10 -11.01 -21.61
C ASN A 132 3.56 -10.72 -20.17
N PHE A 133 4.26 -9.61 -19.92
CA PHE A 133 4.61 -9.19 -18.57
C PHE A 133 3.41 -8.69 -17.79
N ILE A 134 2.53 -7.90 -18.42
CA ILE A 134 1.28 -7.43 -17.81
C ILE A 134 0.39 -8.63 -17.47
N LYS A 135 0.25 -9.59 -18.39
CA LYS A 135 -0.51 -10.82 -18.17
C LYS A 135 0.04 -11.62 -16.99
N TYR A 136 1.35 -11.86 -16.97
CA TYR A 136 2.01 -12.56 -15.86
C TYR A 136 1.77 -11.85 -14.52
N PHE A 137 1.86 -10.52 -14.49
CA PHE A 137 1.61 -9.74 -13.29
C PHE A 137 0.16 -9.83 -12.82
N LYS A 138 -0.82 -9.78 -13.73
CA LYS A 138 -2.24 -9.94 -13.37
C LYS A 138 -2.52 -11.29 -12.70
N GLU A 139 -1.84 -12.35 -13.15
CA GLU A 139 -1.98 -13.70 -12.60
C GLU A 139 -1.21 -13.90 -11.27
N ASN A 140 0.00 -13.31 -11.15
CA ASN A 140 0.93 -13.62 -10.05
C ASN A 140 1.11 -12.49 -9.03
N SER A 141 0.65 -11.28 -9.33
CA SER A 141 0.88 -10.04 -8.55
C SER A 141 2.35 -9.74 -8.23
N ALA A 142 3.27 -10.28 -9.03
CA ALA A 142 4.72 -10.19 -8.87
C ALA A 142 5.43 -10.60 -10.17
N PHE A 143 6.75 -10.50 -10.21
CA PHE A 143 7.63 -10.89 -11.31
C PHE A 143 8.75 -11.82 -10.85
N THR A 144 9.25 -12.66 -11.75
CA THR A 144 10.48 -13.45 -11.52
C THR A 144 11.73 -12.55 -11.55
N PRO A 145 12.88 -12.99 -10.99
CA PRO A 145 14.11 -12.18 -11.00
C PRO A 145 14.58 -11.73 -12.40
N LYS A 146 14.48 -12.59 -13.43
CA LYS A 146 14.84 -12.25 -14.83
C LYS A 146 13.85 -11.24 -15.40
N GLN A 147 12.55 -11.44 -15.19
CA GLN A 147 11.54 -10.48 -15.64
C GLN A 147 11.79 -9.10 -15.03
N LEU A 148 12.07 -9.01 -13.74
CA LEU A 148 12.41 -7.75 -13.08
C LEU A 148 13.65 -7.11 -13.69
N THR A 149 14.72 -7.87 -13.88
CA THR A 149 15.96 -7.32 -14.43
C THR A 149 15.73 -6.70 -15.80
N ILE A 150 14.96 -7.38 -16.67
CA ILE A 150 14.59 -6.88 -18.00
C ILE A 150 13.72 -5.63 -17.88
N LEU A 151 12.68 -5.66 -17.05
CA LEU A 151 11.75 -4.54 -16.87
C LEU A 151 12.46 -3.29 -16.34
N ILE A 152 13.24 -3.43 -15.26
CA ILE A 152 13.92 -2.31 -14.63
C ILE A 152 14.92 -1.68 -15.62
N TRP A 153 15.71 -2.51 -16.32
CA TRP A 153 16.63 -2.02 -17.34
C TRP A 153 15.91 -1.26 -18.46
N ARG A 154 14.79 -1.77 -18.99
CA ARG A 154 14.01 -1.09 -20.04
C ARG A 154 13.41 0.21 -19.54
N LEU A 155 12.80 0.22 -18.35
CA LEU A 155 12.23 1.43 -17.77
C LEU A 155 13.28 2.51 -17.55
N GLU A 156 14.49 2.14 -17.10
CA GLU A 156 15.63 3.05 -16.96
C GLU A 156 16.14 3.54 -18.33
N LYS A 157 16.30 2.65 -19.31
CA LYS A 157 16.73 2.97 -20.69
C LYS A 157 15.83 4.03 -21.34
N TYR A 158 14.51 3.87 -21.23
CA TYR A 158 13.54 4.80 -21.81
C TYR A 158 13.15 5.94 -20.87
N LYS A 159 13.82 6.08 -19.72
CA LYS A 159 13.61 7.16 -18.73
C LYS A 159 12.15 7.27 -18.26
N ILE A 160 11.46 6.14 -18.15
CA ILE A 160 10.09 6.10 -17.65
C ILE A 160 10.13 6.32 -16.15
N LYS A 161 9.19 7.09 -15.60
CA LYS A 161 9.10 7.31 -14.16
C LYS A 161 8.45 6.11 -13.50
N PHE A 162 9.16 5.44 -12.59
CA PHE A 162 8.63 4.30 -11.83
C PHE A 162 9.23 4.23 -10.43
N LYS A 163 8.66 3.37 -9.58
CA LYS A 163 9.17 3.06 -8.24
C LYS A 163 9.50 1.57 -8.15
N LYS A 164 10.77 1.20 -7.97
CA LYS A 164 11.24 -0.21 -7.88
C LYS A 164 10.44 -1.04 -6.88
N SER A 165 10.11 -0.46 -5.72
CA SER A 165 9.32 -1.13 -4.66
C SER A 165 7.89 -1.52 -5.06
N HIS A 166 7.36 -1.00 -6.18
CA HIS A 166 6.06 -1.43 -6.70
C HIS A 166 6.19 -2.76 -7.47
N PHE A 167 7.36 -3.03 -8.05
CA PHE A 167 7.66 -4.19 -8.88
C PHE A 167 8.10 -5.37 -8.00
N LYS A 168 7.14 -6.02 -7.34
CA LYS A 168 7.45 -7.11 -6.38
C LYS A 168 8.08 -8.32 -7.06
N MET A 169 9.07 -8.92 -6.39
CA MET A 169 9.67 -10.19 -6.79
C MET A 169 8.94 -11.41 -6.21
N THR A 170 8.79 -12.46 -7.01
CA THR A 170 8.41 -13.80 -6.54
C THR A 170 9.57 -14.78 -6.68
N ILE A 171 9.80 -15.55 -5.61
CA ILE A 171 10.74 -16.68 -5.58
C ILE A 171 10.07 -17.92 -4.97
N LYS A 172 8.76 -18.09 -5.23
CA LYS A 172 7.97 -19.20 -4.67
C LYS A 172 8.45 -20.56 -5.16
N ARG A 173 8.91 -20.65 -6.41
CA ARG A 173 9.40 -21.90 -7.00
C ARG A 173 10.92 -21.99 -6.81
N ASN A 174 11.42 -23.21 -6.58
CA ASN A 174 12.87 -23.42 -6.43
C ASN A 174 13.67 -22.91 -7.64
N LYS A 175 13.12 -23.04 -8.86
CA LYS A 175 13.74 -22.48 -10.07
C LYS A 175 13.92 -20.96 -10.00
N ASP A 176 12.97 -20.23 -9.42
CA ASP A 176 13.01 -18.77 -9.33
C ASP A 176 14.01 -18.34 -8.24
N LYS A 177 14.17 -19.13 -7.17
CA LYS A 177 15.23 -18.94 -6.16
C LYS A 177 16.62 -19.15 -6.76
N GLN A 178 16.81 -20.27 -7.46
CA GLN A 178 18.08 -20.60 -8.09
C GLN A 178 18.48 -19.52 -9.09
N GLN A 179 17.51 -19.05 -9.89
CA GLN A 179 17.69 -17.93 -10.79
C GLN A 179 18.17 -16.66 -10.10
N LEU A 180 17.69 -16.33 -8.89
CA LEU A 180 18.20 -15.19 -8.13
C LEU A 180 19.65 -15.41 -7.66
N PHE A 181 19.99 -16.62 -7.22
CA PHE A 181 21.30 -16.95 -6.69
C PHE A 181 22.39 -17.08 -7.77
N ASP A 182 22.00 -17.41 -8.99
CA ASP A 182 22.91 -17.53 -10.15
C ASP A 182 23.12 -16.19 -10.88
N MET A 183 22.38 -15.14 -10.50
CA MET A 183 22.56 -13.81 -11.09
C MET A 183 23.87 -13.18 -10.65
N GLU A 184 24.48 -12.43 -11.57
CA GLU A 184 25.59 -11.55 -11.27
C GLU A 184 25.17 -10.49 -10.24
N ASP A 185 26.07 -10.15 -9.31
CA ASP A 185 25.78 -9.26 -8.18
C ASP A 185 25.23 -7.89 -8.62
N TRP A 186 25.71 -7.36 -9.76
CA TRP A 186 25.23 -6.08 -10.28
C TRP A 186 23.78 -6.14 -10.77
N LYS A 187 23.32 -7.29 -11.30
CA LYS A 187 21.91 -7.50 -11.68
C LYS A 187 21.03 -7.56 -10.45
N VAL A 188 21.49 -8.26 -9.40
CA VAL A 188 20.76 -8.31 -8.11
C VAL A 188 20.68 -6.92 -7.48
N LYS A 189 21.76 -6.14 -7.51
CA LYS A 189 21.78 -4.76 -7.04
C LYS A 189 20.77 -3.88 -7.80
N THR A 190 20.61 -4.10 -9.10
CA THR A 190 19.65 -3.36 -9.93
C THR A 190 18.20 -3.55 -9.48
N ILE A 191 17.86 -4.77 -9.05
CA ILE A 191 16.51 -5.15 -8.60
C ILE A 191 16.38 -5.22 -7.08
N TRP A 192 17.37 -4.76 -6.31
CA TRP A 192 17.41 -4.93 -4.85
C TRP A 192 16.19 -4.35 -4.13
N ASP A 193 15.67 -3.21 -4.61
CA ASP A 193 14.51 -2.55 -4.02
C ASP A 193 13.17 -3.23 -4.37
N CYS A 194 13.19 -4.22 -5.27
CA CYS A 194 12.06 -5.08 -5.59
C CYS A 194 11.90 -6.25 -4.61
N LEU A 195 12.95 -6.56 -3.83
CA LEU A 195 12.97 -7.64 -2.85
C LEU A 195 12.25 -7.23 -1.56
N SER A 196 11.49 -8.16 -0.98
CA SER A 196 11.03 -8.05 0.41
C SER A 196 12.19 -8.22 1.40
N SER A 197 12.02 -7.78 2.66
CA SER A 197 13.05 -7.94 3.70
C SER A 197 13.48 -9.40 3.87
N SER A 198 12.51 -10.33 3.92
CA SER A 198 12.79 -11.77 4.00
C SER A 198 13.54 -12.31 2.77
N GLN A 199 13.25 -11.81 1.56
CA GLN A 199 14.00 -12.19 0.36
C GLN A 199 15.45 -11.68 0.39
N LYS A 200 15.67 -10.47 0.93
CA LYS A 200 17.02 -9.91 1.13
C LYS A 200 17.83 -10.74 2.13
N GLU A 201 17.20 -11.16 3.23
CA GLU A 201 17.81 -12.05 4.22
C GLU A 201 18.22 -13.39 3.59
N ILE A 202 17.31 -14.05 2.87
CA ILE A 202 17.58 -15.30 2.16
C ILE A 202 18.76 -15.16 1.20
N TYR A 203 18.82 -14.06 0.43
CA TYR A 203 19.93 -13.80 -0.49
C TYR A 203 21.25 -13.62 0.26
N ASN A 204 21.26 -12.81 1.32
CA ASN A 204 22.45 -12.54 2.12
C ASN A 204 22.98 -13.78 2.85
N GLU A 205 22.09 -14.67 3.30
CA GLU A 205 22.51 -15.95 3.87
C GLU A 205 23.16 -16.86 2.83
N HIS A 206 22.59 -16.92 1.62
CA HIS A 206 23.15 -17.70 0.52
C HIS A 206 24.54 -17.19 0.12
N THR A 207 24.72 -15.88 -0.05
CA THR A 207 26.01 -15.29 -0.43
C THR A 207 27.08 -15.52 0.63
N LYS A 208 26.73 -15.40 1.93
CA LYS A 208 27.64 -15.75 3.03
C LYS A 208 28.09 -17.21 2.99
N ARG A 209 27.16 -18.16 2.76
CA ARG A 209 27.48 -19.59 2.64
C ARG A 209 28.42 -19.87 1.47
N LYS A 210 28.14 -19.27 0.31
CA LYS A 210 28.97 -19.41 -0.90
C LYS A 210 30.39 -18.87 -0.68
N ALA A 211 30.53 -17.74 0.01
CA ALA A 211 31.83 -17.19 0.38
C ALA A 211 32.60 -18.15 1.32
N PHE A 212 31.91 -18.76 2.28
CA PHE A 212 32.52 -19.72 3.22
C PHE A 212 32.98 -21.01 2.54
N THR A 213 32.20 -21.55 1.60
CA THR A 213 32.58 -22.76 0.84
C THR A 213 33.74 -22.53 -0.13
N ASN A 214 33.92 -21.30 -0.60
CA ASN A 214 35.04 -20.94 -1.49
C ASN A 214 36.37 -20.69 -0.74
N HIS A 215 36.36 -20.74 0.60
CA HIS A 215 37.56 -20.54 1.45
C HIS A 215 38.04 -21.81 2.14
N LEU A 216 37.45 -22.98 1.84
CA LEU A 216 37.98 -24.27 2.27
C LEU A 216 39.03 -24.75 1.25
N PRO A 217 40.31 -24.95 1.64
CA PRO A 217 41.28 -25.58 0.76
C PRO A 217 40.85 -27.03 0.50
N LEU A 218 40.93 -27.45 -0.77
CA LEU A 218 40.73 -28.83 -1.22
C LEU A 218 41.72 -29.79 -0.55
#